data_AF-A0A7W6FYV9-F1
#
_entry.id   AF-A0A7W6FYV9-F1
#
_cell.length_a   1.000
_cell.length_b   1.000
_cell.length_c   1.000
_cell.angle_alpha   90.00
_cell.angle_beta   90.00
_cell.angle_gamma   90.00
#
_symmetry.space_group_name_H-M   'P 1'
#
loop_
_entity.id
_entity.type
_entity.pdbx_description
1 polymer ?
#
loop_
_entity_poly.entity_id
_entity_poly.type
_entity_poly.pdbx_seq_one_letter_code
_entity_poly.pdbx_strand_id
1 'polypeptide(L)'
;MKRAPLIASVVTAALLSACTAQNQYRPVKQPSPVAGSDRCGASRVVTYIGQPRSDALIDQIKVASGAQTVRVLGPNDAMTMDFREDRLTITTDAQGLIETLRCV
;
A
#
# COMPACT_ATOMS: atom_id res chain seq x y z
N MET A 1 23.21 -16.76 65.29
CA MET A 1 22.89 -17.73 64.21
C MET A 1 21.45 -18.18 64.33
N LYS A 2 20.55 -17.72 63.45
CA LYS A 2 19.51 -18.47 62.72
C LYS A 2 18.51 -17.48 62.10
N ARG A 3 18.02 -17.87 60.93
CA ARG A 3 17.64 -17.04 59.77
C ARG A 3 16.18 -16.59 59.81
N ALA A 4 15.92 -15.45 59.15
CA ALA A 4 14.63 -14.76 59.01
C ALA A 4 13.77 -15.35 57.83
N PRO A 5 12.75 -14.65 57.31
CA PRO A 5 11.31 -14.81 57.61
C PRO A 5 10.48 -15.22 56.36
N LEU A 6 9.18 -15.54 56.52
CA LEU A 6 8.24 -15.74 55.39
C LEU A 6 6.93 -15.00 55.74
N ILE A 7 6.85 -13.69 55.45
CA ILE A 7 6.28 -13.06 54.24
C ILE A 7 4.78 -13.35 54.09
N ALA A 8 3.99 -12.37 54.52
CA ALA A 8 2.60 -12.14 54.15
C ALA A 8 2.53 -11.46 52.76
N SER A 9 1.47 -11.75 52.00
CA SER A 9 0.81 -10.89 50.98
C SER A 9 -0.22 -11.76 50.23
N VAL A 10 -1.51 -11.75 50.60
CA VAL A 10 -2.57 -10.80 50.17
C VAL A 10 -2.75 -10.76 48.63
N VAL A 11 -3.75 -11.54 48.19
CA VAL A 11 -4.79 -11.33 47.16
C VAL A 11 -4.65 -10.07 46.26
N THR A 12 -4.87 -10.21 44.95
CA THR A 12 -6.02 -9.66 44.14
C THR A 12 -5.66 -9.42 42.66
N ALA A 13 -6.66 -9.65 41.80
CA ALA A 13 -6.98 -8.95 40.55
C ALA A 13 -6.43 -9.51 39.22
N ALA A 14 -7.36 -10.12 38.48
CA ALA A 14 -7.32 -10.31 37.05
C ALA A 14 -7.18 -8.97 36.29
N LEU A 15 -6.27 -8.91 35.33
CA LEU A 15 -6.28 -7.92 34.26
C LEU A 15 -6.06 -8.67 32.94
N LEU A 16 -7.15 -8.89 32.20
CA LEU A 16 -7.09 -9.22 30.77
C LEU A 16 -6.58 -7.97 30.05
N SER A 17 -5.30 -7.92 29.69
CA SER A 17 -4.81 -6.86 28.80
C SER A 17 -5.25 -7.19 27.37
N ALA A 18 -6.22 -6.42 26.87
CA ALA A 18 -6.62 -6.45 25.47
C ALA A 18 -5.44 -6.05 24.57
N CYS A 19 -5.04 -6.94 23.66
CA CYS A 19 -4.14 -6.58 22.57
C CYS A 19 -4.89 -5.67 21.60
N THR A 20 -4.73 -4.35 21.76
CA THR A 20 -5.21 -3.40 20.76
C THR A 20 -4.28 -3.48 19.55
N ALA A 21 -4.75 -4.04 18.43
CA ALA A 21 -4.07 -3.92 17.15
C ALA A 21 -4.09 -2.45 16.73
N GLN A 22 -3.02 -1.71 17.05
CA GLN A 22 -2.85 -0.34 16.59
C GLN A 22 -2.62 -0.38 15.08
N ASN A 23 -3.69 -0.15 14.32
CA ASN A 23 -3.62 0.06 12.89
C ASN A 23 -2.93 1.41 12.66
N GLN A 24 -1.61 1.37 12.51
CA GLN A 24 -0.78 2.55 12.26
C GLN A 24 -1.14 3.06 10.87
N TYR A 25 -1.92 4.14 10.81
CA TYR A 25 -2.16 4.88 9.58
C TYR A 25 -0.81 5.45 9.12
N ARG A 26 -0.15 4.73 8.21
CA ARG A 26 1.08 5.19 7.57
C ARG A 26 0.66 6.20 6.52
N PRO A 27 1.09 7.48 6.60
CA PRO A 27 0.81 8.42 5.53
C PRO A 27 1.41 7.85 4.24
N VAL A 28 0.57 7.52 3.26
CA VAL A 28 1.03 7.13 1.94
C VAL A 28 1.76 8.34 1.38
N LYS A 29 3.08 8.24 1.29
CA LYS A 29 3.90 9.26 0.64
C LYS A 29 3.48 9.27 -0.81
N GLN A 30 2.71 10.27 -1.22
CA GLN A 30 2.29 10.45 -2.60
C GLN A 30 3.55 10.37 -3.49
N PRO A 31 3.61 9.44 -4.44
CA PRO A 31 4.75 9.34 -5.34
C PRO A 31 4.90 10.67 -6.07
N SER A 32 6.10 11.24 -6.05
CA SER A 32 6.40 12.40 -6.88
C SER A 32 6.12 12.05 -8.35
N PRO A 33 5.47 12.94 -9.14
CA PRO A 33 5.31 12.71 -10.56
C PRO A 33 6.68 12.43 -11.17
N VAL A 34 6.86 11.24 -11.75
CA VAL A 34 8.10 10.90 -12.45
C VAL A 34 8.16 11.82 -13.67
N ALA A 35 9.21 12.63 -13.78
CA ALA A 35 9.46 13.49 -14.93
C ALA A 35 9.76 12.63 -16.16
N GLY A 36 8.72 12.13 -16.81
CA GLY A 36 8.74 11.40 -18.07
C GLY A 36 7.67 11.97 -19.00
N SER A 37 7.72 11.59 -20.27
CA SER A 37 6.66 11.92 -21.22
C SER A 37 5.35 11.29 -20.72
N ASP A 38 4.30 12.08 -20.45
CA ASP A 38 3.01 11.59 -19.96
C ASP A 38 2.17 10.97 -21.10
N ARG A 39 2.81 10.18 -21.98
CA ARG A 39 2.19 9.64 -23.20
C ARG A 39 1.12 8.60 -22.89
N CYS A 40 1.27 7.89 -21.77
CA CYS A 40 0.26 6.96 -21.26
C CYS A 40 -0.86 7.67 -20.46
N GLY A 41 -0.77 8.98 -20.23
CA GLY A 41 -1.80 9.76 -19.52
C GLY A 41 -1.90 9.48 -18.02
N ALA A 42 -0.80 9.13 -17.37
CA ALA A 42 -0.75 8.87 -15.93
C ALA A 42 -1.20 10.09 -15.10
N SER A 43 -0.89 11.32 -15.54
CA SER A 43 -1.29 12.54 -14.82
C SER A 43 -2.81 12.70 -14.68
N ARG A 44 -3.59 12.14 -15.61
CA ARG A 44 -5.06 12.22 -15.65
C ARG A 44 -5.72 11.33 -14.60
N VAL A 45 -5.00 10.34 -14.10
CA VAL A 45 -5.55 9.26 -13.26
C VAL A 45 -4.92 9.21 -11.86
N VAL A 46 -4.06 10.17 -11.49
CA VAL A 46 -3.42 10.21 -10.16
C VAL A 46 -4.41 10.23 -8.98
N THR A 47 -5.67 10.60 -9.21
CA THR A 47 -6.76 10.61 -8.23
C THR A 47 -7.19 9.21 -7.76
N TYR A 48 -6.77 8.16 -8.49
CA TYR A 48 -7.07 6.77 -8.13
C TYR A 48 -6.07 6.16 -7.12
N ILE A 49 -4.99 6.87 -6.78
CA ILE A 49 -4.05 6.43 -5.73
C ILE A 49 -4.78 6.30 -4.40
N GLY A 50 -4.50 5.21 -3.67
CA GLY A 50 -5.12 4.86 -2.40
C GLY A 50 -6.47 4.14 -2.53
N GLN A 51 -7.02 4.00 -3.74
CA GLN A 51 -8.25 3.24 -3.95
C GLN A 51 -7.96 1.73 -4.02
N PRO A 52 -8.88 0.88 -3.51
CA PRO A 52 -8.73 -0.57 -3.61
C PRO A 52 -8.80 -1.02 -5.06
N ARG A 53 -7.82 -1.83 -5.48
CA ARG A 53 -7.77 -2.41 -6.82
C ARG A 53 -8.98 -3.31 -7.04
N SER A 54 -9.66 -3.10 -8.15
CA SER A 54 -10.63 -4.05 -8.74
C SER A 54 -10.49 -4.01 -10.25
N ASP A 55 -10.90 -5.08 -10.95
CA ASP A 55 -10.79 -5.12 -12.40
C ASP A 55 -11.63 -4.02 -13.07
N ALA A 56 -12.82 -3.74 -12.54
CA ALA A 56 -13.65 -2.62 -12.98
C ALA A 56 -12.95 -1.26 -12.83
N LEU A 57 -12.23 -1.05 -11.72
CA LEU A 57 -11.45 0.17 -11.51
C LEU A 57 -10.27 0.26 -12.50
N ILE A 58 -9.60 -0.85 -12.79
CA ILE A 58 -8.50 -0.88 -13.77
C ILE A 58 -9.00 -0.53 -15.17
N ASP A 59 -10.15 -1.06 -15.58
CA ASP A 59 -10.76 -0.72 -16.86
C ASP A 59 -11.13 0.77 -16.93
N GLN A 60 -11.69 1.32 -15.85
CA GLN A 60 -11.96 2.75 -15.74
C GLN A 60 -10.69 3.58 -15.87
N ILE A 61 -9.61 3.20 -15.17
CA ILE A 61 -8.31 3.88 -15.24
C ILE A 61 -7.73 3.80 -16.66
N LYS A 62 -7.84 2.66 -17.33
CA LYS A 62 -7.39 2.50 -18.72
C LYS A 62 -8.09 3.50 -19.65
N VAL A 63 -9.42 3.58 -19.56
CA VAL A 63 -10.21 4.52 -20.37
C VAL A 63 -9.88 5.96 -20.03
N ALA A 64 -9.80 6.31 -18.73
CA ALA A 64 -9.55 7.67 -18.27
C ALA A 64 -8.13 8.18 -18.59
N SER A 65 -7.14 7.30 -18.57
CA SER A 65 -5.75 7.63 -18.94
C SER A 65 -5.56 7.73 -20.46
N GLY A 66 -6.29 6.92 -21.24
CA GLY A 66 -6.09 6.80 -22.68
C GLY A 66 -4.86 5.96 -23.05
N ALA A 67 -4.29 5.21 -22.10
CA ALA A 67 -3.15 4.34 -22.34
C ALA A 67 -3.51 3.20 -23.32
N GLN A 68 -2.57 2.84 -24.20
CA GLN A 68 -2.76 1.73 -25.14
C GLN A 68 -2.85 0.40 -24.39
N THR A 69 -1.98 0.25 -23.39
CA THR A 69 -1.94 -0.93 -22.53
C THR A 69 -1.81 -0.54 -21.07
N VAL A 70 -2.32 -1.40 -20.20
CA VAL A 70 -2.19 -1.26 -18.75
C VAL A 70 -1.52 -2.51 -18.21
N ARG A 71 -0.51 -2.33 -17.36
CA ARG A 71 0.11 -3.39 -16.57
C ARG A 71 -0.16 -3.13 -15.10
N VAL A 72 -0.56 -4.16 -14.37
CA VAL A 72 -0.76 -4.10 -12.92
C VAL A 72 0.31 -4.95 -12.26
N LEU A 73 0.92 -4.44 -11.19
CA LEU A 73 1.99 -5.11 -10.44
C LEU A 73 1.70 -5.05 -8.95
N GLY A 74 1.76 -6.19 -8.28
CA GLY A 74 1.81 -6.28 -6.83
C GLY A 74 3.21 -6.01 -6.25
N PRO A 75 3.34 -5.97 -4.91
CA PRO A 75 4.60 -5.62 -4.25
C PRO A 75 5.78 -6.54 -4.54
N ASN A 76 5.52 -7.80 -4.87
CA ASN A 76 6.53 -8.85 -5.06
C ASN A 76 6.59 -9.37 -6.50
N ASP A 77 5.89 -8.71 -7.43
CA ASP A 77 5.86 -9.15 -8.82
C ASP A 77 7.20 -8.83 -9.48
N ALA A 78 7.87 -9.86 -9.98
CA ALA A 78 9.05 -9.69 -10.79
C ALA A 78 8.64 -9.25 -12.21
N MET A 79 9.34 -8.23 -12.74
CA MET A 79 9.20 -7.82 -14.13
C MET A 79 10.56 -7.49 -14.72
N THR A 80 10.68 -7.65 -16.03
CA THR A 80 11.81 -7.13 -16.80
C THR A 80 11.65 -5.62 -17.02
N MET A 81 12.78 -4.92 -17.17
CA MET A 81 12.79 -3.47 -17.39
C MET A 81 12.67 -3.14 -18.87
N ASP A 82 11.48 -3.34 -19.43
CA ASP A 82 11.13 -2.96 -20.80
C ASP A 82 10.47 -1.57 -20.80
N PHE A 83 10.98 -0.64 -21.62
CA PHE A 83 10.45 0.73 -21.73
C PHE A 83 9.39 0.84 -22.84
N ARG A 84 8.22 1.35 -22.47
CA ARG A 84 7.01 1.52 -23.30
C ARG A 84 6.22 2.77 -22.86
N GLU A 85 6.53 3.92 -23.46
CA GLU A 85 5.86 5.19 -23.13
C GLU A 85 4.33 5.17 -23.28
N ASP A 86 3.78 4.26 -24.09
CA ASP A 86 2.35 4.09 -24.34
C ASP A 86 1.62 3.23 -23.28
N ARG A 87 2.36 2.64 -22.34
CA ARG A 87 1.84 1.75 -21.31
C ARG A 87 1.76 2.46 -19.96
N LEU A 88 0.58 2.41 -19.37
CA LEU A 88 0.39 2.78 -17.98
C LEU A 88 0.71 1.58 -17.10
N THR A 89 1.61 1.74 -16.14
CA THR A 89 1.83 0.74 -15.08
C THR A 89 1.25 1.23 -13.78
N ILE A 90 0.44 0.36 -13.17
CA ILE A 90 -0.23 0.53 -11.89
C ILE A 90 0.47 -0.40 -10.90
N THR A 91 0.99 0.14 -9.80
CA THR A 91 1.46 -0.71 -8.69
C THR A 91 0.45 -0.70 -7.56
N THR A 92 0.36 -1.81 -6.84
CA THR A 92 -0.42 -1.89 -5.61
C THR A 92 0.47 -2.18 -4.41
N ASP A 93 0.07 -1.70 -3.24
CA ASP A 93 0.69 -2.06 -1.98
C ASP A 93 0.26 -3.47 -1.52
N ALA A 94 0.73 -3.88 -0.34
CA ALA A 94 0.41 -5.17 0.25
C ALA A 94 -1.06 -5.31 0.71
N GLN A 95 -1.78 -4.20 0.79
CA GLN A 95 -3.20 -4.14 1.13
C GLN A 95 -4.09 -4.15 -0.13
N GLY A 96 -3.48 -4.18 -1.32
CA GLY A 96 -4.18 -4.14 -2.60
C GLY A 96 -4.69 -2.75 -2.97
N LEU A 97 -4.19 -1.69 -2.34
CA LEU A 97 -4.49 -0.32 -2.72
C LEU A 97 -3.53 0.14 -3.82
N ILE A 98 -4.03 0.97 -4.75
CA ILE A 98 -3.19 1.58 -5.79
C ILE A 98 -2.14 2.48 -5.13
N GLU A 99 -0.86 2.19 -5.36
CA GLU A 99 0.25 2.94 -4.80
C GLU A 99 0.84 3.93 -5.81
N THR A 100 1.09 3.49 -7.05
CA THR A 100 1.66 4.34 -8.11
C THR A 100 0.98 4.16 -9.45
N LEU A 101 0.98 5.23 -10.24
CA LEU A 101 0.51 5.28 -11.62
C LEU A 101 1.59 5.99 -12.43
N ARG A 102 2.22 5.29 -13.39
CA ARG A 102 3.35 5.85 -14.16
C ARG A 102 3.43 5.30 -15.57
N CYS A 103 3.99 6.10 -16.47
CA CYS A 103 4.43 5.60 -17.77
C CYS A 103 5.79 4.90 -17.60
N VAL A 104 5.94 3.73 -18.23
CA VAL A 104 7.19 2.95 -18.24
C VAL A 104 7.46 2.33 -19.58
#